data_AF-A0A0G1MQC0-F1
#
_entry.id   AF-A0A0G1MQC0-F1
#
_cell.length_a   1.000
_cell.length_b   1.000
_cell.length_c   1.000
_cell.angle_alpha   90.00
_cell.angle_beta   90.00
_cell.angle_gamma   90.00
#
_symmetry.space_group_name_H-M   'P 1'
#
loop_
_entity.id
_entity.type
_entity.pdbx_description
1 polymer ?
#
loop_
_entity_poly.entity_id
_entity_poly.type
_entity_poly.pdbx_seq_one_letter_code
_entity_poly.pdbx_strand_id
1 'polypeptide(L)' 'MKITAHCLVKNEENFIWFAINSILPFVDEIFAWDNGSTDMTVKMIKSVKSLKLKFKDAAGIKPGLSRKKTSG' A
#
# COMPACT_ATOMS: atom_id res chain seq x y z
N MET A 1 -2.38 2.84 -25.27
CA MET A 1 -1.25 2.62 -24.35
C MET A 1 -1.82 2.31 -22.97
N LYS A 2 -1.28 1.35 -22.23
CA LYS A 2 -1.69 1.06 -20.85
C LYS A 2 -0.61 1.55 -19.88
N ILE A 3 -0.99 2.19 -18.79
CA ILE A 3 -0.09 2.75 -17.79
C ILE A 3 -0.38 2.10 -16.43
N THR A 4 0.65 1.50 -15.84
CA THR A 4 0.60 0.91 -14.50
C THR A 4 1.51 1.70 -13.57
N ALA A 5 0.99 2.12 -12.43
CA ALA A 5 1.80 2.68 -11.34
C ALA A 5 2.15 1.57 -10.34
N HIS A 6 3.40 1.56 -9.87
CA HIS A 6 3.86 0.63 -8.85
C HIS A 6 4.46 1.39 -7.67
N CYS A 7 3.85 1.24 -6.51
CA CYS A 7 4.23 1.86 -5.26
C CYS A 7 4.75 0.78 -4.31
N LEU A 8 6.06 0.78 -4.07
CA LEU A 8 6.65 0.06 -2.94
C LEU A 8 6.66 1.02 -1.74
N VAL A 9 6.06 0.61 -0.63
CA VAL A 9 5.77 1.53 0.48
C VAL A 9 6.12 0.91 1.84
N LYS A 10 6.61 1.73 2.77
CA LYS A 10 6.84 1.35 4.15
C LYS A 10 6.69 2.59 5.06
N ASN A 11 5.80 2.52 6.05
CA ASN A 11 5.59 3.56 7.05
C ASN A 11 5.32 4.97 6.48
N GLU A 12 4.36 5.07 5.55
CA GLU A 12 3.95 6.30 4.87
C GLU A 12 2.50 6.69 5.21
N GLU A 13 2.06 6.52 6.47
CA GLU A 13 0.66 6.72 6.87
C GLU A 13 0.12 8.12 6.55
N ASN A 14 0.99 9.13 6.55
CA ASN A 14 0.63 10.53 6.28
C ASN A 14 0.46 10.84 4.79
N PHE A 15 1.10 10.09 3.88
CA PHE A 15 1.24 10.47 2.48
C PHE A 15 0.67 9.46 1.49
N ILE A 16 0.65 8.17 1.85
CA ILE A 16 0.29 7.10 0.90
C ILE A 16 -1.12 7.28 0.32
N TRP A 17 -2.05 7.78 1.13
CA TRP A 17 -3.42 8.03 0.67
C TRP A 17 -3.45 9.12 -0.40
N PHE A 18 -2.74 10.23 -0.20
CA PHE A 18 -2.67 11.32 -1.18
C PHE A 18 -1.95 10.88 -2.46
N ALA A 19 -0.87 10.12 -2.32
CA ALA A 19 -0.09 9.61 -3.46
C ALA A 19 -0.93 8.69 -4.36
N ILE A 20 -1.71 7.77 -3.77
CA ILE A 20 -2.57 6.86 -4.55
C ILE A 20 -3.72 7.63 -5.21
N ASN A 21 -4.39 8.53 -4.48
CA ASN A 21 -5.56 9.23 -5.02
C ASN A 21 -5.20 10.24 -6.13
N SER A 22 -4.03 10.88 -6.06
CA SER A 22 -3.61 11.84 -7.08
C SER A 22 -3.35 11.18 -8.44
N ILE A 23 -2.86 9.94 -8.47
CA ILE A 23 -2.54 9.23 -9.72
C ILE A 23 -3.69 8.36 -10.24
N LEU A 24 -4.68 8.04 -9.40
CA LEU A 24 -5.82 7.18 -9.72
C LEU A 24 -6.57 7.49 -11.04
N PRO A 25 -6.81 8.78 -11.42
CA PRO A 25 -7.51 9.08 -12.66
C PRO A 25 -6.64 8.92 -13.91
N PHE A 26 -5.31 8.84 -13.77
CA PHE A 26 -4.37 8.88 -14.90
C PHE A 26 -3.80 7.51 -15.30
N VAL A 27 -4.02 6.48 -14.47
CA VAL A 27 -3.47 5.13 -14.69
C VAL A 27 -4.56 4.09 -14.82
N ASP A 28 -4.25 2.99 -15.50
CA ASP A 28 -5.15 1.85 -15.66
C ASP A 28 -5.12 0.95 -14.41
N GLU A 29 -3.94 0.77 -13.82
CA GLU A 29 -3.74 -0.07 -12.63
C GLU A 29 -2.72 0.56 -11.66
N ILE A 30 -2.90 0.27 -10.36
CA ILE A 30 -1.97 0.62 -9.29
C ILE A 30 -1.63 -0.64 -8.50
N PHE A 31 -0.34 -0.91 -8.32
CA PHE A 31 0.16 -1.91 -7.38
C PHE A 31 0.71 -1.21 -6.14
N ALA A 32 0.11 -1.44 -4.98
CA ALA A 32 0.60 -0.94 -3.70
C ALA A 32 1.14 -2.10 -2.87
N TRP A 33 2.47 -2.21 -2.82
CA TRP A 33 3.17 -3.30 -2.13
C TRP A 33 3.77 -2.77 -0.83
N ASP A 34 3.20 -3.21 0.28
CA ASP A 34 3.63 -2.86 1.62
C ASP A 34 4.84 -3.72 2.03
N ASN A 35 5.98 -3.10 2.32
CA ASN A 35 7.19 -3.76 2.81
C ASN A 35 7.26 -3.72 4.35
N GLY A 36 6.21 -4.24 4.99
CA GLY A 36 6.17 -4.44 6.43
C GLY A 36 5.99 -3.16 7.23
N SER A 37 5.00 -2.33 6.86
CA SER A 37 4.66 -1.17 7.68
C SER A 37 4.12 -1.60 9.05
N THR A 38 4.54 -0.85 10.08
CA THR A 38 4.14 -1.02 11.49
C THR A 38 3.20 0.08 11.99
N ASP A 39 2.94 1.07 11.13
CA ASP A 39 2.05 2.21 11.36
C ASP A 39 0.70 2.00 10.63
N MET A 40 -0.08 3.07 10.43
CA MET A 40 -1.40 2.97 9.79
C MET A 40 -1.34 2.84 8.25
N THR A 41 -0.17 2.78 7.61
CA THR A 41 0.00 2.74 6.14
C THR A 41 -0.91 1.71 5.46
N VAL A 42 -0.93 0.47 5.95
CA VAL A 42 -1.74 -0.62 5.36
C VAL A 42 -3.24 -0.31 5.48
N LYS A 43 -3.66 0.29 6.59
CA LYS A 43 -5.04 0.72 6.77
C LYS A 43 -5.40 1.86 5.81
N MET A 44 -4.47 2.80 5.58
CA MET A 44 -4.65 3.90 4.63
C MET A 44 -4.72 3.41 3.18
N ILE A 45 -3.91 2.44 2.77
CA ILE A 45 -4.01 1.85 1.43
C ILE A 45 -5.35 1.12 1.25
N LYS A 46 -5.75 0.30 2.24
CA LYS A 46 -7.01 -0.48 2.18
C LYS A 46 -8.27 0.39 2.29
N SER A 47 -8.16 1.65 2.71
CA SER A 47 -9.30 2.57 2.75
C SER A 47 -9.67 3.13 1.37
N VAL A 48 -8.73 3.13 0.41
CA VAL A 48 -8.98 3.56 -0.97
C VAL A 48 -9.88 2.55 -1.68
N LYS A 49 -11.07 2.98 -2.10
CA LYS A 49 -12.06 2.14 -2.81
C LYS A 49 -11.91 2.29 -4.32
N SER A 50 -11.06 1.46 -4.94
CA SER A 50 -10.93 1.41 -6.39
C SER A 50 -10.59 0.01 -6.89
N LEU A 51 -11.24 -0.41 -7.98
CA LEU A 51 -10.94 -1.67 -8.67
C LEU A 51 -9.57 -1.66 -9.35
N LYS A 52 -8.99 -0.47 -9.58
CA LYS A 52 -7.66 -0.31 -10.19
C LYS A 52 -6.53 -0.61 -9.21
N LEU A 53 -6.80 -0.55 -7.89
CA LEU A 53 -5.80 -0.69 -6.84
C LEU A 53 -5.67 -2.14 -6.39
N LYS A 54 -4.48 -2.73 -6.56
CA LYS A 54 -4.12 -4.05 -6.05
C LYS A 54 -3.13 -3.90 -4.90
N PHE A 55 -3.45 -4.49 -3.75
CA PHE A 55 -2.60 -4.47 -2.57
C PHE A 55 -1.86 -5.81 -2.40
N LYS A 56 -0.59 -5.75 -1.98
CA LYS A 56 0.18 -6.92 -1.55
C LYS A 56 0.95 -6.60 -0.27
N ASP A 57 0.93 -7.53 0.68
CA ASP A 57 1.92 -7.55 1.76
C ASP A 57 3.19 -8.24 1.23
N ALA A 58 4.25 -7.47 1.07
CA ALA A 58 5.53 -7.89 0.52
C ALA A 58 6.61 -8.07 1.60
N ALA A 59 6.27 -7.98 2.89
CA ALA A 59 7.21 -8.09 4.00
C ALA A 59 7.83 -9.50 4.18
N GLY A 60 7.40 -10.49 3.39
CA GLY A 60 7.82 -11.89 3.53
C GLY A 60 7.25 -12.60 4.77
N ILE A 61 6.31 -11.96 5.49
CA ILE A 61 5.69 -12.53 6.68
C ILE A 61 4.61 -13.54 6.24
N LYS A 62 4.68 -14.76 6.76
CA LYS A 62 3.69 -15.81 6.48
C LYS A 62 2.28 -15.36 6.93
N PRO A 63 1.21 -15.66 6.16
CA PRO A 63 -0.16 -15.43 6.61
C PRO A 63 -0.38 -16.06 8.00
N GLY A 64 -0.84 -15.26 8.98
CA GLY A 64 -1.10 -15.71 10.34
C GLY A 64 -0.08 -15.27 11.40
N LEU A 65 1.09 -14.72 11.01
CA LEU A 65 1.96 -14.04 11.98
C LEU A 65 1.57 -12.56 12.11
N SER A 66 1.18 -12.16 13.32
CA SER A 66 0.99 -10.75 13.68
C SER A 66 2.31 -9.98 13.46
N ARG A 67 2.23 -8.82 12.79
CA ARG A 67 3.33 -7.85 12.74
C ARG A 67 3.58 -7.38 14.17
N LYS A 68 4.60 -7.93 14.84
CA LYS A 68 4.98 -7.47 16.18
C LYS A 68 5.44 -6.01 16.05
N LYS A 69 4.78 -5.10 16.77
CA LYS A 69 5.35 -3.77 17.06
C LYS A 69 6.62 -4.04 17.86
N THR A 70 7.78 -3.90 17.23
CA THR A 70 9.05 -3.85 17.97
C THR A 70 9.04 -2.53 18.73
N SER A 71 8.64 -2.60 20.01
CA SER A 71 8.94 -1.57 21.00
C SER A 71 10.45 -1.57 21.19
N GLY A 72 11.12 -0.57 20.62
CA GLY A 72 12.49 -0.20 20.96
C GLY A 72 12.54 0.57 22.28
#